data_AF-A0A382Q271-F1
#
_entry.id   AF-A0A382Q271-F1
#
_cell.length_a   1.000
_cell.length_b   1.000
_cell.length_c   1.000
_cell.angle_alpha   90.00
_cell.angle_beta   90.00
_cell.angle_gamma   90.00
#
_symmetry.space_group_name_H-M   'P 1'
#
loop_
_entity.id
_entity.type
_entity.pdbx_description
1 polymer ?
#
loop_
_entity_poly.entity_id
_entity_poly.type
_entity_poly.pdbx_seq_one_letter_code
_entity_poly.pdbx_strand_id
1 'polypeptide(L)'
;MSKYLLKPTLLLLIISNIGWAQIDQPYPPLNLVSIPTAGTLPRGSFTFESLVIKNGGIVSRLSVGFTDNFSFGVSYGVQNLIGDNKPSMNKTTPEVQIKYRVFDESEKMPAIVYGLDTQGRGSYHSLNTILINGKDSIHTLNRYDQKSWGIYMVMSKNWNLLGNLGLHVGINKSLSENDDGDNDFNIFLGFDKELNRSFS
;
A
#
# COMPACT_ATOMS: atom_id res chain seq x y z
N MET A 1 -37.76 -33.46 -13.70
CA MET A 1 -37.05 -33.48 -12.39
C MET A 1 -35.60 -33.11 -12.64
N SER A 2 -35.00 -32.22 -11.84
CA SER A 2 -33.61 -31.74 -11.90
C SER A 2 -33.25 -30.61 -12.89
N LYS A 3 -33.62 -29.36 -12.54
CA LYS A 3 -32.89 -28.14 -12.97
C LYS A 3 -32.36 -27.30 -11.78
N TYR A 4 -32.58 -27.77 -10.55
CA TYR A 4 -32.24 -27.03 -9.32
C TYR A 4 -31.10 -27.67 -8.51
N LEU A 5 -30.60 -28.85 -8.90
CA LEU A 5 -29.62 -29.60 -8.11
C LEU A 5 -28.17 -29.17 -8.35
N LEU A 6 -27.87 -28.53 -9.49
CA LEU A 6 -26.50 -28.16 -9.89
C LEU A 6 -25.94 -26.95 -9.12
N LYS A 7 -26.80 -26.01 -8.69
CA LYS A 7 -26.42 -24.81 -7.93
C LYS A 7 -25.96 -25.12 -6.48
N PRO A 8 -26.70 -25.90 -5.67
CA PRO A 8 -26.28 -26.20 -4.30
C PRO A 8 -25.05 -27.10 -4.23
N THR A 9 -24.86 -28.01 -5.20
CA THR A 9 -23.66 -28.87 -5.25
C THR A 9 -22.40 -28.09 -5.63
N LEU A 10 -22.49 -27.14 -6.57
CA LEU A 10 -21.36 -26.25 -6.89
C LEU A 10 -21.00 -25.36 -5.69
N LEU A 11 -22.01 -24.83 -4.99
CA LEU A 11 -21.80 -24.03 -3.78
C LEU A 11 -21.14 -24.85 -2.67
N LEU A 12 -21.57 -26.11 -2.50
CA LEU A 12 -20.99 -27.04 -1.53
C LEU A 12 -19.54 -27.39 -1.87
N LEU A 13 -19.21 -27.56 -3.15
CA LEU A 13 -17.83 -27.75 -3.64
C LEU A 13 -16.96 -26.52 -3.38
N ILE A 14 -17.48 -25.31 -3.58
CA ILE A 14 -16.75 -24.06 -3.29
C ILE A 14 -16.48 -23.97 -1.78
N ILE A 15 -17.49 -24.22 -0.95
CA ILE A 15 -17.37 -24.18 0.52
C ILE A 15 -16.40 -25.27 1.03
N SER A 16 -16.42 -26.47 0.44
CA SER A 16 -15.54 -27.57 0.86
C SER A 16 -14.08 -27.33 0.52
N ASN A 17 -13.77 -26.60 -0.56
CA ASN A 17 -12.39 -26.25 -0.92
C ASN A 17 -11.80 -25.15 0.00
N ILE A 18 -12.64 -24.27 0.55
CA ILE A 18 -12.20 -23.22 1.48
C ILE A 18 -11.88 -23.81 2.87
N GLY A 19 -12.49 -24.94 3.24
CA GLY A 19 -12.33 -25.55 4.56
C GLY A 19 -10.95 -26.13 4.91
N TRP A 20 -10.04 -26.21 3.94
CA TRP A 20 -8.73 -26.87 4.04
C TRP A 20 -7.56 -25.89 3.88
N ALA A 21 -7.77 -24.61 4.20
CA ALA A 21 -6.67 -23.65 4.15
C ALA A 21 -5.65 -23.93 5.25
N GLN A 22 -4.38 -23.88 4.85
CA GLN A 22 -3.22 -24.06 5.71
C GLN A 22 -2.55 -22.70 5.90
N ILE A 23 -2.13 -22.38 7.12
CA ILE A 23 -1.43 -21.13 7.45
C ILE A 23 0.06 -21.41 7.32
N ASP A 24 0.74 -20.72 6.41
CA ASP A 24 2.18 -20.92 6.17
C ASP A 24 2.98 -19.60 6.17
N GLN A 25 2.31 -18.44 6.30
CA GLN A 25 3.00 -17.15 6.32
C GLN A 25 3.28 -16.70 7.78
N PRO A 26 4.54 -16.76 8.24
CA PRO A 26 4.88 -16.47 9.64
C PRO A 26 4.77 -14.99 10.00
N TYR A 27 4.74 -14.11 8.99
CA TYR A 27 4.67 -12.67 9.17
C TYR A 27 3.44 -12.08 8.48
N PRO A 28 2.72 -11.17 9.15
CA PRO A 28 1.62 -10.47 8.51
C PRO A 28 2.13 -9.67 7.30
N PRO A 29 1.32 -9.54 6.24
CA PRO A 29 1.70 -8.77 5.05
C PRO A 29 2.08 -7.34 5.46
N LEU A 30 3.14 -6.77 4.89
CA LEU A 30 3.57 -5.39 5.19
C LEU A 30 2.61 -4.34 4.60
N ASN A 31 2.11 -4.66 3.41
CA ASN A 31 1.12 -3.93 2.65
C ASN A 31 0.23 -4.97 1.96
N LEU A 32 -1.01 -4.60 1.65
CA LEU A 32 -1.80 -5.31 0.65
C LEU A 32 -1.27 -4.90 -0.74
N VAL A 33 -2.16 -4.70 -1.72
CA VAL A 33 -1.74 -4.17 -3.05
C VAL A 33 -1.10 -2.78 -2.92
N SER A 34 -1.82 -1.85 -2.31
CA SER A 34 -1.35 -0.47 -2.10
C SER A 34 -1.59 0.05 -0.69
N ILE A 35 -2.47 -0.62 0.06
CA ILE A 35 -2.93 -0.23 1.38
C ILE A 35 -1.91 -0.71 2.43
N PRO A 36 -1.43 0.17 3.31
CA PRO A 36 -0.56 -0.24 4.40
C PRO A 36 -1.34 -1.05 5.44
N THR A 37 -0.69 -2.07 5.98
CA THR A 37 -1.19 -2.84 7.13
C THR A 37 -0.39 -2.46 8.39
N ALA A 38 -0.76 -3.02 9.54
CA ALA A 38 0.06 -2.96 10.74
C ALA A 38 1.28 -3.91 10.71
N GLY A 39 1.56 -4.58 9.60
CA GLY A 39 2.76 -5.38 9.37
C GLY A 39 4.04 -4.53 9.33
N THR A 40 5.06 -4.95 10.08
CA THR A 40 6.41 -4.33 10.16
C THR A 40 7.46 -5.33 9.71
N LEU A 41 8.60 -4.82 9.25
CA LEU A 41 9.74 -5.66 8.88
C LEU A 41 10.37 -6.26 10.15
N PRO A 42 10.61 -7.59 10.20
CA PRO A 42 11.33 -8.22 11.29
C PRO A 42 12.72 -7.60 11.50
N ARG A 43 13.23 -7.65 12.73
CA ARG A 43 14.56 -7.13 13.06
C ARG A 43 15.65 -7.73 12.18
N GLY A 44 16.51 -6.88 11.62
CA GLY A 44 17.63 -7.29 10.79
C GLY A 44 17.23 -7.75 9.38
N SER A 45 15.96 -7.65 9.03
CA SER A 45 15.49 -7.89 7.65
C SER A 45 15.53 -6.60 6.83
N PHE A 46 15.65 -6.75 5.53
CA PHE A 46 15.51 -5.65 4.58
C PHE A 46 14.66 -6.09 3.39
N THR A 47 14.02 -5.14 2.74
CA THR A 47 13.30 -5.35 1.49
C THR A 47 13.75 -4.34 0.45
N PHE A 48 13.88 -4.83 -0.78
CA PHE A 48 14.09 -4.00 -1.95
C PHE A 48 12.89 -4.19 -2.88
N GLU A 49 12.14 -3.13 -3.10
CA GLU A 49 10.96 -3.09 -3.97
C GLU A 49 11.25 -2.18 -5.15
N SER A 50 10.86 -2.60 -6.36
CA SER A 50 10.97 -1.78 -7.56
C SER A 50 9.63 -1.77 -8.27
N LEU A 51 8.97 -0.61 -8.27
CA LEU A 51 7.66 -0.42 -8.86
C LEU A 51 7.80 0.21 -10.24
N VAL A 52 7.37 -0.50 -11.29
CA VAL A 52 7.27 0.06 -12.64
C VAL A 52 6.03 0.95 -12.71
N ILE A 53 6.21 2.18 -13.19
CA ILE A 53 5.15 3.19 -13.34
C ILE A 53 5.00 3.61 -14.81
N LYS A 54 3.96 4.41 -15.09
CA LYS A 54 3.68 4.91 -16.44
C LYS A 54 4.88 5.67 -17.01
N ASN A 55 4.91 5.82 -18.34
CA ASN A 55 5.97 6.52 -19.08
C ASN A 55 7.37 5.90 -18.88
N GLY A 56 7.43 4.57 -18.70
CA GLY A 56 8.69 3.85 -18.53
C GLY A 56 9.46 4.24 -17.26
N GLY A 57 8.77 4.75 -16.24
CA GLY A 57 9.38 5.07 -14.96
C GLY A 57 9.52 3.86 -14.05
N ILE A 58 10.44 3.97 -13.10
CA ILE A 58 10.68 2.99 -12.04
C ILE A 58 10.85 3.75 -10.71
N VAL A 59 10.20 3.26 -9.65
CA VAL A 59 10.39 3.72 -8.28
C VAL A 59 11.02 2.60 -7.47
N SER A 60 12.25 2.80 -7.02
CA SER A 60 12.96 1.83 -6.18
C SER A 60 12.83 2.26 -4.71
N ARG A 61 12.50 1.30 -3.84
CA ARG A 61 12.39 1.47 -2.39
C ARG A 61 13.27 0.46 -1.69
N LEU A 62 14.11 0.92 -0.77
CA LEU A 62 14.86 0.08 0.16
C LEU A 62 14.32 0.33 1.56
N SER A 63 13.93 -0.72 2.27
CA SER A 63 13.45 -0.64 3.66
C SER A 63 14.18 -1.62 4.56
N VAL A 64 14.38 -1.26 5.82
CA VAL A 64 15.10 -2.05 6.84
C VAL A 64 14.27 -2.12 8.12
N GLY A 65 14.13 -3.31 8.69
CA GLY A 65 13.57 -3.53 10.02
C GLY A 65 14.65 -3.38 11.08
N PHE A 66 14.64 -2.27 11.81
CA PHE A 66 15.59 -2.01 12.89
C PHE A 66 15.21 -2.78 14.17
N THR A 67 13.91 -2.88 14.44
CA THR A 67 13.34 -3.75 15.47
C THR A 67 12.10 -4.41 14.88
N ASP A 68 11.54 -5.38 15.59
CA ASP A 68 10.31 -6.07 15.15
C ASP A 68 9.11 -5.11 15.07
N ASN A 69 9.21 -3.93 15.67
CA ASN A 69 8.17 -2.90 15.70
C ASN A 69 8.53 -1.62 14.94
N PHE A 70 9.78 -1.46 14.50
CA PHE A 70 10.25 -0.23 13.85
C PHE A 70 10.97 -0.52 12.53
N SER A 71 10.47 0.08 11.47
CA SER A 71 11.03 -0.02 10.12
C SER A 71 11.23 1.37 9.53
N PHE A 72 12.31 1.52 8.77
CA PHE A 72 12.63 2.73 8.04
C PHE A 72 13.03 2.39 6.62
N GLY A 73 12.63 3.23 5.66
CA GLY A 73 12.95 3.06 4.27
C GLY A 73 13.13 4.38 3.55
N VAL A 74 13.77 4.28 2.39
CA VAL A 74 13.95 5.37 1.44
C VAL A 74 13.54 4.90 0.06
N SER A 75 12.95 5.80 -0.72
CA SER A 75 12.60 5.53 -2.11
C SER A 75 13.00 6.66 -3.04
N TYR A 76 13.28 6.30 -4.29
CA TYR A 76 13.60 7.25 -5.33
C TYR A 76 12.99 6.83 -6.66
N GLY A 77 12.35 7.79 -7.33
CA GLY A 77 11.63 7.57 -8.58
C GLY A 77 12.33 8.20 -9.77
N VAL A 78 12.49 7.41 -10.83
CA VAL A 78 13.02 7.83 -12.13
C VAL A 78 11.93 7.63 -13.19
N GLN A 79 11.76 8.59 -14.08
CA GLN A 79 10.87 8.54 -15.24
C GLN A 79 11.67 8.35 -16.51
N ASN A 80 11.01 7.83 -17.56
CA ASN A 80 11.60 7.60 -18.88
C ASN A 80 12.90 6.78 -18.80
N LEU A 81 12.98 5.85 -17.84
CA LEU A 81 14.13 4.95 -17.72
C LEU A 81 14.08 3.87 -18.80
N ILE A 82 12.86 3.45 -19.16
CA ILE A 82 12.58 2.53 -20.26
C ILE A 82 11.94 3.33 -21.41
N GLY A 83 12.62 3.41 -22.55
CA GLY A 83 12.14 4.11 -23.75
C GLY A 83 13.20 5.01 -24.37
N ASP A 84 12.77 5.84 -25.33
CA ASP A 84 13.68 6.67 -26.14
C ASP A 84 13.89 8.08 -25.55
N ASN A 85 13.07 8.46 -24.57
CA ASN A 85 13.15 9.75 -23.91
C ASN A 85 14.28 9.78 -22.89
N LYS A 86 14.85 10.97 -22.64
CA LYS A 86 15.89 11.14 -21.63
C LYS A 86 15.33 10.83 -20.22
N PRO A 87 16.04 10.02 -19.41
CA PRO A 87 15.65 9.77 -18.02
C PRO A 87 15.57 11.08 -17.22
N SER A 88 14.55 11.19 -16.38
CA SER A 88 14.34 12.33 -15.49
C SER A 88 13.94 11.85 -14.10
N MET A 89 14.28 12.59 -13.05
CA MET A 89 13.94 12.20 -11.69
C MET A 89 12.57 12.76 -11.31
N ASN A 90 11.76 11.98 -10.57
CA ASN A 90 10.47 12.45 -10.07
C ASN A 90 10.65 13.67 -9.15
N LYS A 91 11.62 13.59 -8.23
CA LYS A 91 11.99 14.67 -7.31
C LYS A 91 13.51 14.76 -7.16
N THR A 92 13.99 15.90 -6.70
CA THR A 92 15.41 16.10 -6.39
C THR A 92 15.84 15.39 -5.12
N THR A 93 14.91 15.14 -4.19
CA THR A 93 15.15 14.46 -2.91
C THR A 93 14.54 13.05 -2.92
N PRO A 94 15.15 12.10 -2.20
CA PRO A 94 14.50 10.83 -1.90
C PRO A 94 13.31 11.02 -0.99
N GLU A 95 12.35 10.11 -1.12
CA GLU A 95 11.20 10.01 -0.22
C GLU A 95 11.52 9.01 0.89
N VAL A 96 10.81 9.14 1.99
CA VAL A 96 11.05 8.41 3.24
C VAL A 96 9.81 7.62 3.64
N GLN A 97 10.06 6.40 4.11
CA GLN A 97 9.09 5.53 4.78
C GLN A 97 9.50 5.31 6.22
N ILE A 98 8.57 5.52 7.15
CA ILE A 98 8.73 5.20 8.56
C ILE A 98 7.51 4.40 8.99
N LYS A 99 7.72 3.31 9.69
CA LYS A 99 6.63 2.51 10.26
C LYS A 99 6.97 2.12 11.69
N TYR A 100 6.08 2.45 12.62
CA TYR A 100 6.20 2.09 14.02
C TYR A 100 4.92 1.43 14.52
N ARG A 101 5.03 0.16 14.94
CA ARG A 101 3.96 -0.59 15.58
C ARG A 101 3.97 -0.30 17.08
N VAL A 102 2.89 0.34 17.54
CA VAL A 102 2.71 0.72 18.94
C VAL A 102 2.13 -0.43 19.75
N PHE A 103 1.21 -1.17 19.14
CA PHE A 103 0.56 -2.31 19.78
C PHE A 103 0.65 -3.52 18.87
N ASP A 104 1.07 -4.64 19.47
CA ASP A 104 1.03 -5.94 18.82
C ASP A 104 -0.38 -6.52 18.85
N GLU A 105 -0.65 -7.36 17.86
CA GLU A 105 -1.90 -8.08 17.79
C GLU A 105 -1.99 -9.08 18.95
N SER A 106 -3.12 -9.09 19.64
CA SER A 106 -3.46 -10.08 20.65
C SER A 106 -4.90 -10.53 20.44
N GLU A 107 -5.41 -11.53 21.18
CA GLU A 107 -6.80 -11.97 21.05
C GLU A 107 -7.81 -10.83 21.20
N LYS A 108 -7.56 -9.89 22.13
CA LYS A 108 -8.50 -8.80 22.49
C LYS A 108 -8.25 -7.49 21.75
N MET A 109 -7.06 -7.27 21.20
CA MET A 109 -6.65 -5.98 20.65
C MET A 109 -6.04 -6.15 19.25
N PRO A 110 -6.45 -5.33 18.26
CA PRO A 110 -5.79 -5.32 16.96
C PRO A 110 -4.37 -4.75 17.08
N ALA A 111 -3.49 -5.09 16.14
CA ALA A 111 -2.23 -4.39 16.00
C ALA A 111 -2.49 -2.94 15.55
N ILE A 112 -1.72 -1.99 16.08
CA ILE A 112 -1.84 -0.57 15.74
C ILE A 112 -0.48 -0.04 15.30
N VAL A 113 -0.45 0.57 14.13
CA VAL A 113 0.73 1.20 13.53
C VAL A 113 0.48 2.68 13.27
N TYR A 114 1.49 3.49 13.55
CA TYR A 114 1.66 4.80 12.95
C TYR A 114 2.76 4.73 11.90
N GLY A 115 2.54 5.38 10.77
CA GLY A 115 3.55 5.46 9.74
C GLY A 115 3.56 6.80 9.02
N LEU A 116 4.66 6.98 8.31
CA LEU A 116 4.88 8.05 7.36
C LEU A 116 5.29 7.38 6.05
N ASP A 117 4.61 7.68 4.95
CA ASP A 117 5.08 7.36 3.61
C ASP A 117 4.90 8.59 2.72
N THR A 118 6.01 9.20 2.37
CA THR A 118 6.05 10.42 1.56
C THR A 118 6.10 10.13 0.06
N GLN A 119 6.22 8.86 -0.33
CA GLN A 119 6.26 8.45 -1.74
C GLN A 119 4.84 8.30 -2.30
N GLY A 120 4.46 9.20 -3.19
CA GLY A 120 3.25 9.03 -4.02
C GLY A 120 3.49 8.08 -5.18
N ARG A 121 2.44 7.80 -5.96
CA ARG A 121 2.49 6.89 -7.11
C ARG A 121 2.28 7.63 -8.43
N GLY A 122 2.98 7.18 -9.46
CA GLY A 122 2.95 7.76 -10.79
C GLY A 122 3.97 8.88 -10.98
N SER A 123 3.70 9.78 -11.93
CA SER A 123 4.56 10.93 -12.21
C SER A 123 4.33 12.05 -11.21
N TYR A 124 5.40 12.78 -10.90
CA TYR A 124 5.33 13.97 -10.06
C TYR A 124 5.17 15.21 -10.94
N HIS A 125 4.19 16.05 -10.59
CA HIS A 125 3.87 17.27 -11.32
C HIS A 125 4.15 18.48 -10.43
N SER A 126 5.19 19.25 -10.77
CA SER A 126 5.51 20.49 -10.06
C SER A 126 4.60 21.65 -10.47
N LEU A 127 4.19 21.70 -11.73
CA LEU A 127 3.38 22.77 -12.33
C LEU A 127 2.21 22.19 -13.11
N ASN A 128 1.08 22.87 -13.07
CA ASN A 128 -0.08 22.58 -13.90
C ASN A 128 -0.53 23.87 -14.61
N THR A 129 -0.82 23.79 -15.90
CA THR A 129 -1.30 24.92 -16.70
C THR A 129 -2.81 24.76 -16.88
N ILE A 130 -3.59 25.66 -16.31
CA ILE A 130 -5.04 25.70 -16.50
C ILE A 130 -5.38 26.86 -17.43
N LEU A 131 -6.05 26.55 -18.53
CA LEU A 131 -6.65 27.54 -19.43
C LEU A 131 -7.97 28.04 -18.83
N ILE A 132 -7.96 29.27 -18.31
CA ILE A 132 -9.18 29.95 -17.86
C ILE A 132 -9.40 31.16 -18.77
N ASN A 133 -10.53 31.20 -19.48
CA ASN A 133 -10.93 32.32 -20.35
C ASN A 133 -9.86 32.74 -21.38
N GLY A 134 -9.17 31.78 -21.99
CA GLY A 134 -8.14 32.06 -23.02
C GLY A 134 -6.84 32.68 -22.49
N LYS A 135 -6.61 32.67 -21.16
CA LYS A 135 -5.33 33.00 -20.54
C LYS A 135 -4.76 31.77 -19.82
N ASP A 136 -3.51 31.47 -20.12
CA ASP A 136 -2.74 30.44 -19.41
C ASP A 136 -2.45 30.94 -18.00
N SER A 137 -3.07 30.30 -16.99
CA SER A 137 -2.71 30.50 -15.59
C SER A 137 -1.91 29.28 -15.15
N ILE A 138 -0.64 29.50 -14.79
CA ILE A 138 0.24 28.45 -14.27
C ILE A 138 0.03 28.37 -12.76
N HIS A 139 -0.38 27.19 -12.30
CA HIS A 139 -0.55 26.89 -10.89
C HIS A 139 0.51 25.87 -10.46
N THR A 140 1.12 26.09 -9.30
CA THR A 140 1.97 25.10 -8.64
C THR A 140 1.09 23.98 -8.10
N LEU A 141 1.37 22.74 -8.47
CA LEU A 141 0.58 21.57 -8.08
C LEU A 141 1.31 20.71 -7.03
N ASN A 142 2.62 20.53 -7.21
CA ASN A 142 3.53 19.81 -6.33
C ASN A 142 2.98 18.48 -5.78
N ARG A 143 2.51 17.61 -6.68
CA ARG A 143 1.97 16.29 -6.29
C ARG A 143 2.23 15.20 -7.30
N TYR A 144 2.21 13.98 -6.81
CA TYR A 144 2.11 12.79 -7.64
C TYR A 144 0.70 12.65 -8.25
N ASP A 145 0.60 11.86 -9.33
CA ASP A 145 -0.68 11.45 -9.91
C ASP A 145 -1.63 10.94 -8.81
N GLN A 146 -1.12 10.02 -7.99
CA GLN A 146 -1.75 9.60 -6.76
C GLN A 146 -0.89 10.06 -5.58
N LYS A 147 -1.49 10.90 -4.72
CA LYS A 147 -0.84 11.43 -3.51
C LYS A 147 -0.29 10.28 -2.66
N SER A 148 0.84 10.53 -2.04
CA SER A 148 1.43 9.73 -0.98
C SER A 148 0.44 9.53 0.17
N TRP A 149 0.63 8.46 0.93
CA TRP A 149 -0.16 8.25 2.15
C TRP A 149 0.11 9.35 3.18
N GLY A 150 1.30 9.96 3.16
CA GLY A 150 1.75 10.91 4.16
C GLY A 150 1.77 10.27 5.54
N ILE A 151 1.22 10.95 6.54
CA ILE A 151 1.04 10.37 7.88
C ILE A 151 -0.19 9.48 7.85
N TYR A 152 -0.06 8.26 8.37
CA TYR A 152 -1.15 7.32 8.47
C TYR A 152 -1.17 6.56 9.80
N MET A 153 -2.36 6.08 10.14
CA MET A 153 -2.59 5.12 11.23
C MET A 153 -3.36 3.93 10.67
N VAL A 154 -2.96 2.72 11.05
CA VAL A 154 -3.64 1.48 10.65
C VAL A 154 -3.90 0.60 11.87
N MET A 155 -5.10 0.05 11.94
CA MET A 155 -5.47 -1.05 12.82
C MET A 155 -5.58 -2.33 11.99
N SER A 156 -4.97 -3.42 12.44
CA SER A 156 -5.01 -4.70 11.73
C SER A 156 -5.34 -5.84 12.67
N LYS A 157 -6.17 -6.76 12.20
CA LYS A 157 -6.59 -7.93 12.97
C LYS A 157 -6.70 -9.13 12.05
N ASN A 158 -6.10 -10.23 12.47
CA ASN A 158 -6.11 -11.51 11.82
C ASN A 158 -6.96 -12.50 12.62
N TRP A 159 -7.70 -13.34 11.90
CA TRP A 159 -8.43 -14.47 12.47
C TRP A 159 -8.07 -15.75 11.73
N ASN A 160 -7.97 -16.84 12.48
CA ASN A 160 -7.91 -18.17 11.89
C ASN A 160 -9.32 -18.64 11.53
N LEU A 161 -9.84 -18.14 10.39
CA LEU A 161 -11.16 -18.49 9.87
C LEU A 161 -11.00 -19.23 8.55
N LEU A 162 -10.81 -20.56 8.61
CA LEU A 162 -10.48 -21.39 7.44
C LEU A 162 -9.21 -20.86 6.75
N GLY A 163 -8.09 -20.80 7.48
CA GLY A 163 -6.85 -20.09 7.07
C GLY A 163 -6.81 -18.67 7.61
N ASN A 164 -5.73 -17.92 7.38
CA ASN A 164 -5.65 -16.53 7.82
C ASN A 164 -6.72 -15.68 7.10
N LEU A 165 -7.41 -14.82 7.85
CA LEU A 165 -8.25 -13.74 7.35
C LEU A 165 -7.82 -12.47 8.08
N GLY A 166 -7.16 -11.57 7.37
CA GLY A 166 -6.76 -10.26 7.88
C GLY A 166 -7.78 -9.19 7.51
N LEU A 167 -8.08 -8.27 8.43
CA LEU A 167 -8.81 -7.04 8.19
C LEU A 167 -7.95 -5.85 8.63
N HIS A 168 -7.93 -4.83 7.78
CA HIS A 168 -7.14 -3.62 7.95
C HIS A 168 -8.03 -2.40 7.75
N VAL A 169 -8.01 -1.48 8.71
CA VAL A 169 -8.72 -0.20 8.62
C VAL A 169 -7.74 0.89 9.01
N GLY A 170 -7.76 2.00 8.28
CA GLY A 170 -6.86 3.09 8.58
C GLY A 170 -7.31 4.44 8.05
N ILE A 171 -6.57 5.44 8.50
CA ILE A 171 -6.73 6.83 8.11
C ILE A 171 -5.38 7.39 7.70
N ASN A 172 -5.38 8.36 6.78
CA ASN A 172 -4.15 9.01 6.34
C ASN A 172 -4.36 10.45 5.88
N LYS A 173 -3.27 11.20 5.79
CA LYS A 173 -3.22 12.56 5.25
C LYS A 173 -1.86 12.84 4.63
N SER A 174 -1.87 13.30 3.37
CA SER A 174 -0.66 13.77 2.69
C SER A 174 -0.15 15.07 3.33
N LEU A 175 1.18 15.18 3.50
CA LEU A 175 1.82 16.32 4.15
C LEU A 175 2.22 17.40 3.15
N SER A 176 2.77 17.01 2.00
CA SER A 176 3.47 17.91 1.07
C SER A 176 2.73 18.15 -0.24
N GLU A 177 1.64 17.43 -0.49
CA GLU A 177 0.94 17.44 -1.79
C GLU A 177 -0.42 18.10 -1.69
N ASN A 178 -0.46 19.30 -1.11
CA ASN A 178 -1.71 19.99 -0.75
C ASN A 178 -1.87 21.36 -1.45
N ASP A 179 -0.97 21.69 -2.38
CA ASP A 179 -0.94 22.98 -3.09
C ASP A 179 -2.13 23.14 -4.06
N ASP A 180 -2.82 22.04 -4.38
CA ASP A 180 -4.07 22.02 -5.15
C ASP A 180 -5.33 22.35 -4.31
N GLY A 181 -5.15 22.63 -3.02
CA GLY A 181 -6.22 22.97 -2.08
C GLY A 181 -6.90 21.77 -1.43
N ASP A 182 -6.61 20.54 -1.87
CA ASP A 182 -7.11 19.32 -1.23
C ASP A 182 -6.22 18.94 -0.05
N ASN A 183 -6.79 19.10 1.15
CA ASN A 183 -6.15 18.92 2.46
C ASN A 183 -6.89 17.89 3.34
N ASP A 184 -7.76 17.09 2.74
CA ASP A 184 -8.69 16.24 3.47
C ASP A 184 -8.02 14.97 4.00
N PHE A 185 -8.64 14.37 5.03
CA PHE A 185 -8.24 13.06 5.53
C PHE A 185 -8.89 11.96 4.71
N ASN A 186 -8.13 10.92 4.43
CA ASN A 186 -8.62 9.73 3.73
C ASN A 186 -8.82 8.58 4.69
N ILE A 187 -9.89 7.81 4.50
CA ILE A 187 -10.17 6.56 5.21
C ILE A 187 -10.04 5.41 4.22
N PHE A 188 -9.48 4.28 4.65
CA PHE A 188 -9.35 3.09 3.84
C PHE A 188 -9.63 1.81 4.63
N LEU A 189 -10.02 0.77 3.89
CA LEU A 189 -10.27 -0.56 4.38
C LEU A 189 -9.69 -1.58 3.40
N GLY A 190 -9.10 -2.65 3.93
CA GLY A 190 -8.60 -3.76 3.14
C GLY A 190 -8.71 -5.06 3.93
N PHE A 191 -8.72 -6.18 3.21
CA PHE A 191 -8.67 -7.52 3.80
C PHE A 191 -7.77 -8.42 2.96
N ASP A 192 -7.17 -9.41 3.60
CA ASP A 192 -6.45 -10.50 2.96
C ASP A 192 -7.00 -11.84 3.44
N LYS A 193 -6.92 -12.84 2.57
CA LYS A 193 -7.42 -14.18 2.85
C LYS A 193 -6.47 -15.20 2.26
N GLU A 194 -5.89 -16.01 3.12
CA GLU A 194 -5.11 -17.17 2.69
C GLU A 194 -6.06 -18.27 2.24
N LEU A 195 -5.88 -18.74 1.00
CA LEU A 195 -6.67 -19.83 0.44
C LEU A 195 -5.98 -21.18 0.64
N ASN A 196 -4.67 -21.24 0.45
CA ASN A 196 -3.83 -22.41 0.72
C ASN A 196 -2.34 -22.00 0.76
N ARG A 197 -1.44 -22.95 1.01
CA ARG A 197 0.02 -22.71 1.08
C ARG A 197 0.62 -22.00 -0.15
N SER A 198 0.04 -22.21 -1.33
CA SER A 198 0.53 -21.62 -2.58
C SER A 198 -0.10 -20.27 -2.91
N PHE A 199 -1.19 -19.92 -2.20
CA PHE A 199 -1.94 -18.69 -2.36
C PHE A 199 -2.19 -18.08 -0.98
N SER A 200 -1.12 -17.50 -0.41
CA SER A 200 -1.12 -16.65 0.79
C SER A 200 -0.84 -15.19 0.43
#